data_AF-A0A9D8P115-F1
#
_entry.id   AF-A0A9D8P115-F1
#
_cell.length_a   1.000
_cell.length_b   1.000
_cell.length_c   1.000
_cell.angle_alpha   90.00
_cell.angle_beta   90.00
_cell.angle_gamma   90.00
#
_symmetry.space_group_name_H-M   'P 1'
#
loop_
_entity.id
_entity.type
_entity.pdbx_description
1 polymer ?
#
loop_
_entity_poly.entity_id
_entity_poly.type
_entity_poly.pdbx_seq_one_letter_code
_entity_poly.pdbx_strand_id
1 'polypeptide(L)'
;PPLYRIDIGKQVYYALDEAEKQGVLDRIEAEKIKGKVNVQRFKGLGEMNPSQLRETTLNPDTRRLVQMTLEDRQATDQRLDLLLAKKRSGDRRLWLEEKGNLAEV
;
A
#
# COMPACT_ATOMS: atom_id res chain seq x y z
N PRO A 1 0.92 -4.31 2.51
CA PRO A 1 0.79 -4.03 3.97
C PRO A 1 0.15 -2.64 4.13
N PRO A 2 -0.57 -2.36 5.22
CA PRO A 2 -1.22 -1.07 5.40
C PRO A 2 -0.21 0.07 5.53
N LEU A 3 -0.53 1.21 4.93
CA LEU A 3 0.24 2.44 5.01
C LEU A 3 -0.12 3.22 6.28
N TYR A 4 -1.35 3.08 6.76
CA TYR A 4 -1.86 3.77 7.94
C TYR A 4 -2.53 2.82 8.93
N ARG A 5 -2.40 3.17 10.21
CA ARG A 5 -3.21 2.67 11.32
C ARG A 5 -3.95 3.85 11.94
N ILE A 6 -5.23 3.67 12.19
CA ILE A 6 -6.11 4.69 12.76
C ILE A 6 -6.72 4.09 14.03
N ASP A 7 -6.41 4.68 15.18
CA ASP A 7 -6.93 4.27 16.48
C ASP A 7 -7.94 5.30 16.98
N ILE A 8 -9.10 4.83 17.45
CA ILE A 8 -10.10 5.65 18.15
C ILE A 8 -10.71 4.88 19.32
N GLY A 9 -10.41 5.31 20.54
CA GLY A 9 -10.85 4.60 21.75
C GLY A 9 -10.34 3.16 21.77
N LYS A 10 -11.26 2.20 21.59
CA LYS A 10 -10.94 0.76 21.53
C LYS A 10 -10.89 0.20 20.09
N GLN A 11 -11.24 1.00 19.10
CA GLN A 11 -11.32 0.56 17.71
C GLN A 11 -10.02 0.86 16.98
N VAL A 12 -9.61 -0.08 16.14
CA VAL A 12 -8.40 0.00 15.32
C VAL A 12 -8.79 -0.27 13.88
N TYR A 13 -8.33 0.60 12.98
CA TYR A 13 -8.54 0.49 11.55
C TYR A 13 -7.20 0.55 10.82
N TYR A 14 -7.13 -0.13 9.68
CA TYR A 14 -5.96 -0.14 8.80
C TYR A 14 -6.37 0.33 7.41
N ALA A 15 -5.52 1.17 6.79
CA ALA A 15 -5.73 1.68 5.43
C ALA A 15 -4.46 1.45 4.58
N LEU A 16 -4.65 1.03 3.34
CA LEU A 16 -3.59 0.74 2.37
C LEU A 16 -3.05 2.00 1.69
N ASP A 17 -3.90 3.01 1.53
CA ASP A 17 -3.58 4.26 0.85
C ASP A 17 -4.29 5.46 1.52
N GLU A 18 -4.09 6.63 0.94
CA GLU A 18 -4.66 7.89 1.42
C GLU A 18 -6.19 7.95 1.29
N ALA A 19 -6.74 7.36 0.23
CA ALA A 19 -8.16 7.35 -0.04
C ALA A 19 -8.91 6.49 1.00
N GLU A 20 -8.40 5.29 1.29
CA GLU A 20 -8.93 4.44 2.36
C GLU A 20 -8.81 5.13 3.72
N LYS A 21 -7.69 5.83 3.99
CA LYS A 21 -7.51 6.58 5.23
C LYS A 21 -8.61 7.62 5.40
N GLN A 22 -8.87 8.42 4.36
CA GLN A 22 -9.92 9.43 4.39
C GLN A 22 -11.30 8.80 4.59
N GLY A 23 -11.61 7.72 3.87
CA GLY A 23 -12.88 7.02 4.03
C GLY A 23 -13.11 6.45 5.44
N VAL A 24 -12.06 6.04 6.14
CA VAL A 24 -12.16 5.63 7.55
C VAL A 24 -12.44 6.83 8.46
N LEU A 25 -11.80 7.97 8.23
CA LEU A 25 -12.04 9.20 8.99
C LEU A 25 -13.47 9.71 8.80
N ASP A 26 -13.96 9.71 7.56
CA ASP A 26 -15.33 10.11 7.23
C ASP A 26 -16.36 9.20 7.91
N ARG A 27 -16.09 7.88 7.97
CA ARG A 27 -16.93 6.92 8.69
C ARG A 27 -16.95 7.19 10.20
N ILE A 28 -15.79 7.44 10.79
CA ILE A 28 -15.66 7.78 12.21
C ILE A 28 -16.49 9.03 12.55
N GLU A 29 -16.44 10.05 11.69
CA GLU A 29 -17.22 11.28 11.85
C GLU A 29 -18.73 11.04 11.68
N ALA A 30 -19.13 10.30 10.65
CA ALA A 30 -20.53 9.96 10.38
C ALA A 30 -21.17 9.14 11.52
N GLU A 31 -20.43 8.18 12.07
CA GLU A 31 -20.86 7.35 13.21
C GLU A 31 -20.74 8.09 14.56
N LYS A 32 -20.23 9.33 14.56
CA LYS A 32 -20.04 10.17 15.75
C LYS A 32 -19.28 9.43 16.86
N ILE A 33 -18.29 8.63 16.48
CA ILE A 33 -17.50 7.86 17.43
C ILE A 33 -16.71 8.86 18.30
N LYS A 34 -16.99 8.85 19.60
CA LYS A 34 -16.35 9.78 20.53
C LYS A 34 -14.94 9.31 20.87
N GLY A 35 -13.95 10.16 20.65
CA GLY A 35 -12.58 9.90 21.06
C GLY A 35 -11.58 10.74 20.28
N LYS A 36 -10.34 10.80 20.79
CA LYS A 36 -9.22 11.36 20.03
C LYS A 36 -8.82 10.35 18.95
N VAL A 37 -8.89 10.75 17.69
CA VAL A 37 -8.37 9.95 16.58
C VAL A 37 -6.85 10.07 16.57
N ASN A 38 -6.17 8.93 16.56
CA ASN A 38 -4.72 8.85 16.38
C ASN A 38 -4.41 8.17 15.05
N VAL A 39 -3.66 8.85 14.18
CA VAL A 39 -3.27 8.32 12.88
C VAL A 39 -1.76 8.09 12.89
N GLN A 40 -1.36 6.83 12.68
CA GLN A 40 0.02 6.43 12.55
C GLN A 40 0.29 5.99 11.10
N ARG A 41 1.29 6.60 10.46
CA ARG A 41 1.79 6.16 9.16
C ARG A 41 2.96 5.20 9.35
N PHE A 42 2.92 4.04 8.70
CA PHE A 42 4.03 3.12 8.68
C PHE A 42 4.98 3.45 7.53
N LYS A 43 6.29 3.50 7.80
CA LYS A 43 7.29 3.64 6.73
C LYS A 43 7.81 2.28 6.26
N GLY A 44 7.71 1.27 7.12
CA GLY A 44 8.12 -0.10 6.82
C GLY A 44 7.59 -1.10 7.84
N LEU A 45 7.73 -2.39 7.53
CA LEU A 45 7.23 -3.48 8.37
C LEU A 45 7.92 -3.57 9.75
N GLY A 46 9.17 -3.10 9.86
CA GLY A 46 9.92 -3.10 11.13
C GLY A 46 9.38 -2.11 12.17
N GLU A 47 8.50 -1.19 11.78
CA GLU A 47 7.83 -0.26 12.70
C GLU A 47 6.54 -0.86 13.29
N MET A 48 6.13 -2.04 12.82
CA MET A 48 4.94 -2.73 13.29
C MET A 48 5.28 -3.69 14.43
N ASN A 49 4.45 -3.68 15.47
CA ASN A 49 4.51 -4.70 16.51
C ASN A 49 4.11 -6.06 15.94
N PRO A 50 4.61 -7.19 16.47
CA PRO A 50 4.32 -8.53 15.94
C PRO A 50 2.83 -8.87 15.82
N SER A 51 1.99 -8.39 16.73
CA SER A 51 0.52 -8.56 16.66
C SER A 51 -0.08 -7.87 15.45
N GLN A 52 0.32 -6.62 15.17
CA GLN A 52 -0.13 -5.83 14.03
C GLN A 52 0.33 -6.48 12.72
N LEU A 53 1.58 -6.94 12.66
CA LEU A 53 2.11 -7.63 11.49
C LEU A 53 1.30 -8.90 11.20
N ARG A 54 1.00 -9.68 12.25
CA ARG A 54 0.19 -10.89 12.13
C ARG A 54 -1.19 -10.60 11.57
N GLU A 55 -1.89 -9.63 12.14
CA GLU A 55 -3.24 -9.25 11.71
C GLU A 55 -3.27 -8.75 10.27
N THR A 56 -2.31 -7.91 9.89
CA THR A 56 -2.35 -7.20 8.61
C THR A 56 -1.79 -8.01 7.44
N THR A 57 -0.87 -8.94 7.69
CA THR A 57 -0.12 -9.65 6.62
C THR A 57 -0.15 -11.16 6.71
N LEU A 58 -0.20 -11.76 7.91
CA LEU A 58 0.01 -13.21 8.08
C LEU A 58 -1.30 -13.98 8.26
N ASN A 59 -2.23 -13.47 9.06
CA ASN A 59 -3.46 -14.15 9.43
C ASN A 59 -4.38 -14.32 8.20
N PRO A 60 -4.69 -15.56 7.75
CA PRO A 60 -5.53 -15.78 6.57
C PRO A 60 -6.89 -15.09 6.63
N ASP A 61 -7.46 -14.94 7.83
CA ASP A 61 -8.80 -14.37 8.01
C ASP A 61 -8.84 -12.84 7.83
N THR A 62 -7.72 -12.16 8.07
CA THR A 62 -7.66 -10.68 8.10
C THR A 62 -6.64 -10.08 7.14
N ARG A 63 -5.73 -10.90 6.60
CA ARG A 63 -4.70 -10.44 5.66
C ARG A 63 -5.30 -10.04 4.33
N ARG A 64 -4.66 -9.07 3.68
CA ARG A 64 -4.91 -8.72 2.28
C ARG A 64 -3.72 -9.17 1.44
N LEU A 65 -3.86 -10.31 0.78
CA LEU A 65 -2.81 -10.92 -0.04
C LEU A 65 -3.26 -11.02 -1.49
N VAL A 66 -2.46 -10.47 -2.40
CA VAL A 66 -2.74 -10.53 -3.85
C VAL A 66 -1.93 -11.69 -4.43
N GLN A 67 -2.60 -12.60 -5.13
CA GLN A 67 -1.95 -13.64 -5.90
C GLN A 67 -1.50 -13.08 -7.24
N MET A 68 -0.20 -13.14 -7.53
CA MET A 68 0.32 -12.76 -8.84
C MET A 68 0.22 -13.95 -9.81
N THR A 69 -0.33 -13.71 -10.99
CA THR A 69 -0.46 -14.68 -12.08
C THR A 69 0.19 -14.11 -13.35
N LEU A 70 0.58 -14.99 -14.27
CA LEU A 70 1.19 -14.61 -15.54
C LEU A 70 0.18 -14.87 -16.67
N GLU A 71 -0.38 -13.79 -17.21
CA GLU A 71 -1.33 -13.87 -18.34
C GLU A 71 -0.59 -13.86 -19.68
N ASP A 72 0.24 -12.85 -19.92
CA ASP A 72 1.11 -12.76 -21.10
C ASP A 72 2.58 -12.78 -20.67
N ARG A 73 3.21 -13.94 -20.89
CA ARG A 73 4.62 -14.14 -20.56
C ARG A 73 5.54 -13.24 -21.38
N GLN A 74 5.28 -13.07 -22.68
CA GLN A 74 6.18 -12.33 -23.56
C GLN A 74 6.16 -10.85 -23.22
N ALA A 75 4.98 -10.27 -23.03
CA ALA A 75 4.84 -8.88 -22.61
C ALA A 75 5.47 -8.62 -21.23
N THR A 76 5.28 -9.57 -20.29
CA THR A 76 5.88 -9.49 -18.95
C THR A 76 7.40 -9.52 -19.02
N ASP A 77 7.99 -10.44 -19.78
CA ASP A 77 9.44 -10.57 -19.93
C ASP A 77 10.04 -9.32 -20.57
N GLN A 78 9.41 -8.75 -21.60
CA GLN A 78 9.85 -7.50 -22.22
C GLN A 78 9.82 -6.31 -21.24
N ARG A 79 8.79 -6.24 -20.40
CA ARG A 79 8.67 -5.18 -19.38
C ARG A 79 9.72 -5.33 -18.29
N LEU A 80 9.97 -6.55 -17.83
CA LEU A 80 11.00 -6.83 -16.83
C LEU A 80 12.40 -6.57 -17.38
N ASP A 81 12.67 -6.92 -18.64
CA ASP A 81 13.96 -6.64 -19.29
C ASP A 81 14.23 -5.13 -19.35
N LEU A 82 13.24 -4.32 -19.74
CA LEU A 82 13.34 -2.86 -19.70
C LEU A 82 13.72 -2.36 -18.30
N LEU A 83 13.06 -2.86 -17.26
CA LEU A 83 13.21 -2.38 -15.89
C LEU A 83 14.49 -2.87 -15.20
N LEU A 84 14.94 -4.09 -15.48
CA LEU A 84 15.98 -4.76 -14.69
C LEU A 84 17.32 -4.93 -15.45
N ALA A 85 17.33 -4.89 -16.79
CA ALA A 85 18.55 -5.13 -17.54
C ALA A 85 19.60 -4.02 -17.34
N LYS A 86 20.84 -4.43 -17.05
CA LYS A 86 21.96 -3.51 -16.78
C LYS A 86 22.24 -2.54 -17.95
N LYS A 87 22.14 -3.02 -19.19
CA LYS A 87 22.46 -2.27 -20.41
C LYS A 87 21.32 -1.37 -20.92
N ARG A 88 20.15 -1.36 -20.26
CA ARG A 88 18.95 -0.63 -20.69
C ARG A 88 18.67 0.65 -19.87
N SER A 89 19.70 1.24 -19.28
CA SER A 89 19.54 2.48 -18.50
C SER A 89 19.01 3.66 -19.33
N GLY A 90 19.40 3.74 -20.62
CA GLY A 90 18.88 4.76 -21.55
C GLY A 90 17.37 4.65 -21.74
N ASP A 91 16.87 3.44 -22.01
CA ASP A 91 15.45 3.17 -22.18
C ASP A 91 14.65 3.48 -20.90
N ARG A 92 15.19 3.15 -19.72
CA ARG A 92 14.54 3.49 -18.43
C ARG A 92 14.42 4.99 -18.22
N ARG A 93 15.43 5.77 -18.62
CA ARG A 93 15.37 7.24 -18.52
C ARG A 93 14.23 7.79 -19.35
N LEU A 94 14.14 7.38 -20.61
CA LEU A 94 13.04 7.80 -21.51
C LEU A 94 11.68 7.37 -20.94
N TRP A 95 11.59 6.14 -20.42
CA TRP A 95 10.36 5.65 -19.80
C TRP A 95 9.92 6.47 -18.59
N LEU A 96 10.87 6.86 -17.72
CA LEU A 96 10.58 7.73 -16.57
C LEU A 96 10.20 9.15 -17.00
N GLU A 97 10.83 9.70 -18.05
CA GLU A 97 10.46 11.01 -18.62
C GLU A 97 9.03 10.97 -19.19
N GLU A 98 8.64 9.88 -19.84
CA GLU A 98 7.31 9.73 -20.44
C GLU A 98 6.21 9.43 -19.41
N LYS A 99 6.51 8.65 -18.35
CA LYS A 99 5.51 8.18 -17.36
C LYS A 99 5.57 8.91 -16.03
N GLY A 100 6.57 9.75 -15.80
CA GLY A 100 6.78 10.43 -14.51
C GLY A 100 5.64 11.38 -14.12
N ASN A 101 4.94 11.94 -15.12
CA ASN A 101 3.77 12.79 -14.92
C ASN A 101 2.51 12.04 -14.47
N LEU A 102 2.50 10.70 -14.54
CA LEU A 102 1.38 9.87 -14.09
C LEU A 102 1.47 9.52 -12.60
N ALA A 103 2.58 9.88 -11.94
CA ALA A 103 2.70 9.70 -10.49
C ALA A 103 1.86 10.77 -9.78
N GLU A 104 0.82 10.33 -9.07
CA GLU A 104 0.15 11.17 -8.09
C GLU A 104 1.10 11.40 -6.90
N VAL A 105 1.32 12.68 -6.55
CA VAL A 105 2.16 13.10 -5.41
C VAL A 105 1.33 13.18 -4.14
#